data_AF-A0A2V5UDT0-F1
#
_entry.id   AF-A0A2V5UDT0-F1
#
_cell.length_a   1.000
_cell.length_b   1.000
_cell.length_c   1.000
_cell.angle_alpha   90.00
_cell.angle_beta   90.00
_cell.angle_gamma   90.00
#
_symmetry.space_group_name_H-M   'P 1'
#
loop_
_entity.id
_entity.type
_entity.pdbx_description
1 polymer ?
#
loop_
_entity_poly.entity_id
_entity_poly.type
_entity_poly.pdbx_seq_one_letter_code
_entity_poly.pdbx_strand_id
1 'polypeptide(L)'
;MAKTAEQIRGELARIRQQQSAIETPFSNGIVPSRQRHQRAETGPARTLQPSNGLLSGVYPTPVSSEDAEKNLLCSMMADGGVVIPKIAGRISPAHFCNPVHRTIFQAILDNFEQVEEIDFSTVTQHLTQASQIDSAGGAAYVTQIGTIFFTSANYEYYLEAVQNTYALRQFNADAIETVRLACEPGTEVPALAERVQAQASRFAALAAPRKGGLTVRTPNELIGMTFDDTDNYFGDHWLNSSGYKT
;
A
#
# COMPACT_ATOMS: atom_id res chain seq x y z
N MET A 1 -48.89 28.72 -27.75
CA MET A 1 -49.03 27.39 -28.38
C MET A 1 -48.54 26.33 -27.39
N ALA A 2 -49.37 25.95 -26.42
CA ALA A 2 -49.02 24.98 -25.38
C ALA A 2 -49.22 23.56 -25.93
N LYS A 3 -48.19 22.70 -25.85
CA LYS A 3 -48.33 21.28 -26.19
C LYS A 3 -49.33 20.65 -25.21
N THR A 4 -50.37 20.01 -25.75
CA THR A 4 -51.45 19.38 -24.99
C THR A 4 -50.90 18.25 -24.11
N ALA A 5 -51.46 18.10 -22.91
CA ALA A 5 -51.01 17.16 -21.86
C ALA A 5 -51.00 15.67 -22.27
N GLU A 6 -51.57 15.35 -23.43
CA GLU A 6 -51.57 14.03 -24.05
C GLU A 6 -50.27 13.77 -24.83
N GLN A 7 -49.71 14.82 -25.43
CA GLN A 7 -48.48 14.76 -26.21
C GLN A 7 -47.25 14.55 -25.29
N ILE A 8 -47.25 15.18 -24.12
CA ILE A 8 -46.21 14.99 -23.09
C ILE A 8 -46.28 13.57 -22.49
N ARG A 9 -47.48 13.02 -22.31
CA ARG A 9 -47.67 11.63 -21.82
C ARG A 9 -47.18 10.59 -22.82
N GLY A 10 -47.41 10.81 -24.12
CA GLY A 10 -46.89 9.94 -25.17
C GLY A 10 -45.37 9.95 -25.26
N GLU A 11 -44.74 11.11 -25.08
CA GLU A 11 -43.28 11.26 -25.15
C GLU A 11 -42.58 10.59 -23.95
N LEU A 12 -43.16 10.69 -22.75
CA LEU A 12 -42.65 10.02 -21.55
C LEU A 12 -42.76 8.48 -21.63
N ALA A 13 -43.78 7.94 -22.29
CA ALA A 13 -43.93 6.50 -22.49
C ALA A 13 -42.83 5.93 -23.42
N ARG A 14 -42.43 6.69 -24.45
CA ARG A 14 -41.35 6.30 -25.38
C ARG A 14 -39.99 6.27 -24.69
N ILE A 15 -39.69 7.26 -23.85
CA ILE A 15 -38.43 7.32 -23.09
C ILE A 15 -38.32 6.13 -22.13
N ARG A 16 -39.42 5.75 -21.48
CA ARG A 16 -39.48 4.60 -20.56
C ARG A 16 -39.26 3.27 -21.27
N GLN A 17 -39.77 3.13 -22.49
CA GLN A 17 -39.59 1.92 -23.30
C GLN A 17 -38.17 1.79 -23.88
N GLN A 18 -37.50 2.93 -24.11
CA GLN A 18 -36.11 2.97 -24.58
C GLN A 18 -35.11 2.65 -23.45
N GLN A 19 -35.43 3.00 -22.20
CA GLN A 19 -34.62 2.65 -21.03
C GLN A 19 -34.74 1.16 -20.65
N SER A 20 -35.88 0.52 -20.87
CA SER A 20 -36.04 -0.92 -20.59
C SER A 20 -35.29 -1.85 -21.56
N ALA A 21 -34.76 -1.33 -22.68
CA ALA A 21 -34.01 -2.10 -23.67
C ALA A 21 -32.50 -2.17 -23.40
N ILE A 22 -31.99 -1.38 -22.44
CA ILE A 22 -30.56 -1.32 -22.11
C ILE A 22 -30.18 -2.35 -21.04
N GLU A 23 -31.16 -2.96 -20.37
CA GLU A 23 -30.92 -3.97 -19.35
C GLU A 23 -31.05 -5.39 -19.92
N THR A 24 -29.88 -6.04 -20.04
CA THR A 24 -29.57 -7.49 -20.01
C THR A 24 -29.14 -8.15 -21.34
N PRO A 25 -28.21 -9.15 -21.31
CA PRO A 25 -27.86 -10.00 -20.16
C PRO A 25 -26.36 -10.25 -19.91
N PHE A 26 -25.96 -10.14 -18.63
CA PHE A 26 -24.92 -11.03 -18.12
C PHE A 26 -25.57 -12.39 -17.83
N SER A 27 -25.24 -13.35 -18.68
CA SER A 27 -25.46 -14.78 -18.50
C SER A 27 -24.98 -15.23 -17.12
N ASN A 28 -25.84 -15.90 -16.36
CA ASN A 28 -25.40 -16.93 -15.42
C ASN A 28 -26.53 -17.92 -15.14
N GLY A 29 -26.26 -19.18 -15.49
CA GLY A 29 -26.60 -20.39 -14.74
C GLY A 29 -28.04 -20.56 -14.25
N ILE A 30 -28.78 -21.43 -14.94
CA ILE A 30 -30.07 -21.96 -14.53
C ILE A 30 -29.92 -22.76 -13.21
N VAL A 31 -30.66 -22.38 -12.17
CA VAL A 31 -31.09 -23.29 -11.09
C VAL A 31 -32.61 -23.33 -11.06
N PRO A 32 -33.28 -24.48 -11.30
CA PRO A 32 -34.72 -24.51 -11.35
C PRO A 32 -35.28 -24.63 -9.93
N SER A 33 -36.05 -23.64 -9.49
CA SER A 33 -36.81 -23.72 -8.24
C SER A 33 -38.30 -23.63 -8.54
N ARG A 34 -38.90 -24.80 -8.82
CA ARG A 34 -40.34 -25.03 -8.70
C ARG A 34 -40.73 -24.70 -7.26
N GLN A 35 -41.29 -23.51 -7.02
CA GLN A 35 -42.19 -23.13 -5.91
C GLN A 35 -42.11 -21.61 -5.73
N ARG A 36 -42.76 -20.85 -6.64
CA ARG A 36 -42.85 -19.38 -6.51
C ARG A 36 -44.25 -18.82 -6.73
N HIS A 37 -45.27 -19.66 -6.51
CA HIS A 37 -46.65 -19.20 -6.44
C HIS A 37 -47.24 -19.64 -5.11
N GLN A 38 -46.94 -18.86 -4.07
CA GLN A 38 -47.77 -18.64 -2.87
C GLN A 38 -46.92 -17.91 -1.81
N ARG A 39 -46.58 -16.64 -2.09
CA ARG A 39 -46.37 -15.67 -0.99
C ARG A 39 -46.63 -14.27 -1.49
N ALA A 40 -47.91 -13.91 -1.48
CA ALA A 40 -48.38 -12.55 -1.65
C ALA A 40 -47.78 -11.66 -0.55
N GLU A 41 -47.12 -10.58 -0.97
CA GLU A 41 -47.44 -9.21 -0.58
C GLU A 41 -47.99 -9.03 0.85
N THR A 42 -47.12 -9.02 1.87
CA THR A 42 -47.34 -8.39 3.20
C THR A 42 -46.08 -8.55 4.06
N GLY A 43 -44.99 -7.93 3.63
CA GLY A 43 -43.84 -7.69 4.51
C GLY A 43 -43.56 -6.19 4.53
N PRO A 44 -43.25 -5.57 5.68
CA PRO A 44 -42.83 -4.17 5.66
C PRO A 44 -41.69 -4.05 4.66
N ALA A 45 -41.76 -3.03 3.80
CA ALA A 45 -40.67 -2.71 2.88
C ALA A 45 -39.38 -2.86 3.67
N ARG A 46 -38.53 -3.81 3.27
CA ARG A 46 -37.20 -3.96 3.88
C ARG A 46 -36.54 -2.62 3.67
N THR A 47 -36.64 -1.76 4.67
CA THR A 47 -35.74 -0.62 4.83
C THR A 47 -34.38 -1.29 4.71
N LEU A 48 -33.63 -0.94 3.67
CA LEU A 48 -32.22 -1.24 3.64
C LEU A 48 -31.66 -0.50 4.86
N GLN A 49 -31.73 -1.15 6.03
CA GLN A 49 -31.00 -0.70 7.18
C GLN A 49 -29.55 -0.66 6.68
N PRO A 50 -28.88 0.49 6.75
CA PRO A 50 -27.47 0.53 6.44
C PRO A 50 -26.86 -0.55 7.32
N SER A 51 -26.23 -1.53 6.70
CA SER A 51 -25.57 -2.59 7.43
C SER A 51 -24.41 -1.93 8.16
N ASN A 52 -24.67 -1.45 9.38
CA ASN A 52 -23.66 -1.04 10.35
C ASN A 52 -22.70 -2.21 10.69
N GLY A 53 -22.92 -3.40 10.12
CA GLY A 53 -22.01 -4.53 10.13
C GLY A 53 -20.76 -4.38 9.24
N LEU A 54 -20.64 -3.37 8.37
CA LEU A 54 -19.37 -3.12 7.66
C LEU A 54 -18.26 -2.58 8.60
N LEU A 55 -18.65 -2.04 9.76
CA LEU A 55 -17.74 -1.42 10.74
C LEU A 55 -17.71 -2.15 12.09
N SER A 56 -18.32 -3.33 12.21
CA SER A 56 -18.43 -4.07 13.47
C SER A 56 -17.83 -5.48 13.37
N GLY A 57 -16.58 -5.63 13.83
CA GLY A 57 -16.17 -6.89 14.48
C GLY A 57 -14.84 -7.51 14.03
N VAL A 58 -14.30 -7.16 12.87
CA VAL A 58 -12.96 -7.58 12.44
C VAL A 58 -12.31 -6.39 11.76
N TYR A 59 -11.61 -5.55 12.52
CA TYR A 59 -10.58 -4.75 11.89
C TYR A 59 -9.55 -5.75 11.35
N PRO A 60 -9.27 -5.79 10.03
CA PRO A 60 -8.15 -6.57 9.55
C PRO A 60 -6.93 -6.12 10.34
N THR A 61 -6.18 -7.08 10.89
CA THR A 61 -4.92 -6.80 11.57
C THR A 61 -4.10 -5.84 10.71
N PRO A 62 -3.52 -4.78 11.28
CA PRO A 62 -2.79 -3.79 10.50
C PRO A 62 -1.77 -4.52 9.65
N VAL A 63 -1.79 -4.25 8.33
CA VAL A 63 -0.86 -4.88 7.40
C VAL A 63 0.55 -4.56 7.87
N SER A 64 1.25 -5.57 8.35
CA SER A 64 2.55 -5.46 8.98
C SER A 64 3.40 -6.68 8.60
N SER A 65 4.69 -6.46 8.47
CA SER A 65 5.68 -7.52 8.33
C SER A 65 6.72 -7.31 9.41
N GLU A 66 6.45 -7.89 10.59
CA GLU A 66 7.38 -7.76 11.73
C GLU A 66 8.77 -8.30 11.41
N ASP A 67 8.85 -9.39 10.64
CA ASP A 67 10.12 -9.96 10.23
C ASP A 67 10.88 -9.00 9.33
N ALA A 68 10.22 -8.32 8.38
CA ALA A 68 10.87 -7.31 7.55
C ALA A 68 11.36 -6.13 8.38
N GLU A 69 10.58 -5.66 9.36
CA GLU A 69 11.00 -4.60 10.27
C GLU A 69 12.23 -5.01 11.10
N LYS A 70 12.22 -6.21 11.69
CA LYS A 70 13.34 -6.75 12.48
C LYS A 70 14.60 -6.93 11.63
N ASN A 71 14.48 -7.48 10.42
CA ASN A 71 15.61 -7.63 9.49
C ASN A 71 16.18 -6.29 9.05
N LEU A 72 15.33 -5.30 8.81
CA LEU A 72 15.77 -3.96 8.43
C LEU A 72 16.55 -3.29 9.57
N LEU A 73 16.02 -3.33 10.80
CA LEU A 73 16.71 -2.81 11.98
C LEU A 73 18.03 -3.54 12.22
N CYS A 74 18.04 -4.86 12.08
CA CYS A 74 19.27 -5.63 12.18
C CYS A 74 20.30 -5.21 11.13
N SER A 75 19.88 -5.05 9.87
CA SER A 75 20.78 -4.65 8.79
C SER A 75 21.42 -3.28 9.09
N MET A 76 20.66 -2.37 9.69
CA MET A 76 21.15 -1.06 10.14
C MET A 76 22.11 -1.14 11.32
N MET A 77 21.92 -2.08 12.25
CA MET A 77 22.82 -2.26 13.40
C MET A 77 24.05 -3.13 13.08
N ALA A 78 24.00 -3.91 12.00
CA ALA A 78 25.11 -4.76 11.56
C ALA A 78 26.12 -3.99 10.68
N ASP A 79 25.64 -3.16 9.76
CA ASP A 79 26.46 -2.36 8.83
C ASP A 79 25.98 -0.90 8.78
N GLY A 80 25.87 -0.25 9.95
CA GLY A 80 25.26 1.08 10.06
C GLY A 80 25.91 2.15 9.19
N GLY A 81 27.23 2.12 9.05
CA GLY A 81 27.97 3.08 8.22
C GLY A 81 27.63 3.03 6.71
N VAL A 82 27.18 1.88 6.20
CA VAL A 82 26.85 1.70 4.77
C VAL A 82 25.34 1.73 4.53
N VAL A 83 24.57 1.11 5.41
CA VAL A 83 23.14 0.88 5.22
C VAL A 83 22.34 2.15 5.52
N ILE A 84 22.66 2.87 6.61
CA ILE A 84 21.85 4.02 7.05
C ILE A 84 21.88 5.18 6.05
N PRO A 85 23.03 5.60 5.48
CA PRO A 85 23.06 6.67 4.48
C PRO A 85 22.21 6.38 3.24
N LYS A 86 22.08 5.10 2.85
CA LYS A 86 21.27 4.68 1.70
C LYS A 86 19.76 4.68 1.99
N ILE A 87 19.38 4.52 3.25
CA ILE A 87 17.99 4.33 3.67
C ILE A 87 17.38 5.58 4.33
N ALA A 88 18.18 6.44 4.96
CA ALA A 88 17.72 7.60 5.72
C ALA A 88 16.77 8.53 4.95
N GLY A 89 16.96 8.68 3.63
CA GLY A 89 16.07 9.49 2.77
C GLY A 89 14.78 8.79 2.31
N ARG A 90 14.63 7.48 2.59
CA ARG A 90 13.55 6.62 2.05
C ARG A 90 12.59 6.11 3.13
N ILE A 91 12.98 6.15 4.39
CA ILE A 91 12.17 5.65 5.51
C ILE A 91 12.06 6.69 6.61
N SER A 92 10.97 6.63 7.36
CA SER A 92 10.76 7.43 8.56
C SER A 92 10.21 6.55 9.68
N PRO A 93 10.29 6.97 10.96
CA PRO A 93 9.77 6.19 12.08
C PRO A 93 8.31 5.77 11.90
N ALA A 94 7.49 6.59 11.23
CA ALA A 94 6.08 6.27 10.95
C ALA A 94 5.88 5.01 10.09
N HIS A 95 6.89 4.61 9.31
CA HIS A 95 6.82 3.44 8.43
C HIS A 95 6.79 2.12 9.18
N PHE A 96 7.33 2.07 10.40
CA PHE A 96 7.25 0.88 11.25
C PHE A 96 5.85 0.77 11.86
N CYS A 97 5.35 -0.44 12.00
CA CYS A 97 4.07 -0.72 12.65
C CYS A 97 4.23 -0.90 14.15
N ASN A 98 5.27 -1.62 14.57
CA ASN A 98 5.51 -1.86 15.98
C ASN A 98 6.12 -0.61 16.65
N PRO A 99 5.51 -0.06 17.73
CA PRO A 99 6.07 1.08 18.44
C PRO A 99 7.49 0.81 18.98
N VAL A 100 7.78 -0.43 19.38
CA VAL A 100 9.12 -0.84 19.84
C VAL A 100 10.16 -0.61 18.74
N HIS A 101 9.85 -1.01 17.51
CA HIS A 101 10.73 -0.84 16.36
C HIS A 101 10.92 0.64 15.98
N ARG A 102 9.89 1.47 16.20
CA ARG A 102 10.00 2.94 16.01
C ARG A 102 11.01 3.54 16.96
N THR A 103 10.95 3.18 18.24
CA THR A 103 11.89 3.66 19.26
C THR A 103 13.32 3.24 18.95
N ILE A 104 13.52 1.97 18.55
CA ILE A 104 14.85 1.47 18.16
C ILE A 104 15.36 2.23 16.92
N PHE A 105 14.52 2.42 15.90
CA PHE A 105 14.90 3.15 14.69
C PHE A 105 15.26 4.61 15.00
N GLN A 106 14.51 5.27 15.89
CA GLN A 106 14.81 6.64 16.30
C GLN A 106 16.18 6.72 16.99
N ALA A 107 16.48 5.80 17.91
CA ALA A 107 17.79 5.75 18.55
C ALA A 107 18.93 5.52 17.56
N ILE A 108 18.72 4.70 16.52
CA ILE A 108 19.69 4.51 15.44
C ILE A 108 19.95 5.82 14.68
N LEU A 109 18.89 6.60 14.38
CA LEU A 109 19.04 7.90 13.72
C LEU A 109 19.76 8.91 14.63
N ASP A 110 19.42 8.96 15.91
CA ASP A 110 20.04 9.87 16.87
C ASP A 110 21.55 9.59 16.98
N ASN A 111 21.96 8.32 17.03
CA ASN A 111 23.38 7.92 17.02
C ASN A 111 24.07 8.28 15.70
N PHE A 112 23.37 8.14 14.57
CA PHE A 112 23.89 8.54 13.26
C PHE A 112 24.13 10.05 13.17
N GLU A 113 23.25 10.87 13.74
CA GLU A 113 23.41 12.32 13.81
C GLU A 113 24.57 12.74 14.72
N GLN A 114 24.83 11.97 15.78
CA GLN A 114 25.95 12.19 16.71
C GLN A 114 27.30 11.67 16.18
N VAL A 115 27.32 11.07 14.97
CA VAL A 115 28.53 10.48 14.36
C VAL A 115 29.15 9.39 15.26
N GLU A 116 28.31 8.66 15.97
CA GLU A 116 28.73 7.52 16.79
C GLU A 116 28.72 6.22 15.95
N GLU A 117 29.55 5.25 16.32
CA GLU A 117 29.52 3.92 15.69
C GLU A 117 28.20 3.21 16.02
N ILE A 118 27.51 2.74 14.98
CA ILE A 118 26.16 2.19 15.11
C ILE A 118 26.26 0.67 15.17
N ASP A 119 26.23 0.18 16.41
CA ASP A 119 26.22 -1.24 16.75
C ASP A 119 25.13 -1.55 17.78
N PHE A 120 24.83 -2.84 17.96
CA PHE A 120 23.86 -3.31 18.96
C PHE A 120 24.15 -2.81 20.38
N SER A 121 25.43 -2.79 20.78
CA SER A 121 25.86 -2.28 22.09
C SER A 121 25.61 -0.79 22.22
N THR A 122 25.96 -0.01 21.21
CA THR A 122 25.82 1.45 21.20
C THR A 122 24.36 1.86 21.23
N VAL A 123 23.51 1.20 20.42
CA VAL A 123 22.06 1.44 20.42
C VAL A 123 21.45 1.10 21.79
N THR A 124 21.86 -0.01 22.41
CA THR A 124 21.40 -0.39 23.75
C THR A 124 21.83 0.62 24.81
N GLN A 125 23.07 1.11 24.73
CA GLN A 125 23.59 2.13 25.63
C GLN A 125 22.83 3.45 25.47
N HIS A 126 22.62 3.92 24.24
CA HIS A 126 21.86 5.14 23.95
C HIS A 126 20.42 5.04 24.50
N LEU A 127 19.73 3.92 24.24
CA LEU A 127 18.38 3.68 24.78
C LEU A 127 18.35 3.65 26.31
N THR A 128 19.41 3.16 26.95
CA THR A 128 19.53 3.14 28.41
C THR A 128 19.74 4.54 28.96
N GLN A 129 20.64 5.33 28.35
CA GLN A 129 20.90 6.72 28.72
C GLN A 129 19.65 7.61 28.53
N ALA A 130 18.90 7.37 27.45
CA ALA A 130 17.65 8.05 27.17
C ALA A 130 16.47 7.58 28.04
N SER A 131 16.66 6.58 28.91
CA SER A 131 15.58 5.94 29.70
C SER A 131 14.43 5.39 28.84
N GLN A 132 14.73 4.98 27.60
CA GLN A 132 13.78 4.43 26.63
C GLN A 132 13.89 2.92 26.44
N ILE A 133 14.82 2.27 27.15
CA ILE A 133 15.08 0.83 27.01
C ILE A 133 13.84 -0.03 27.28
N ASP A 134 12.99 0.37 28.22
CA ASP A 134 11.72 -0.32 28.51
C ASP A 134 10.72 -0.21 27.36
N SER A 135 10.70 0.95 26.70
CA SER A 135 9.87 1.19 25.49
C SER A 135 10.39 0.42 24.27
N ALA A 136 11.69 0.09 24.26
CA ALA A 136 12.32 -0.73 23.23
C ALA A 136 12.18 -2.25 23.48
N GLY A 137 11.37 -2.67 24.46
CA GLY A 137 11.18 -4.10 24.79
C GLY A 137 12.29 -4.69 25.66
N GLY A 138 13.18 -3.85 26.19
CA GLY A 138 14.31 -4.24 27.03
C GLY A 138 15.57 -4.61 26.23
N ALA A 139 16.71 -4.61 26.93
CA ALA A 139 18.01 -4.92 26.32
C ALA A 139 18.02 -6.31 25.64
N ALA A 140 17.37 -7.30 26.25
CA ALA A 140 17.28 -8.66 25.71
C ALA A 140 16.61 -8.71 24.34
N TYR A 141 15.62 -7.83 24.08
CA TYR A 141 14.93 -7.79 22.79
C TYR A 141 15.84 -7.28 21.67
N VAL A 142 16.63 -6.23 21.93
CA VAL A 142 17.59 -5.69 20.97
C VAL A 142 18.66 -6.74 20.62
N THR A 143 19.18 -7.46 21.62
CA THR A 143 20.15 -8.54 21.38
C THR A 143 19.54 -9.72 20.63
N GLN A 144 18.26 -10.04 20.90
CA GLN A 144 17.53 -11.10 20.20
C GLN A 144 17.40 -10.81 18.70
N ILE A 145 17.13 -9.56 18.31
CA ILE A 145 17.06 -9.16 16.89
C ILE A 145 18.36 -9.52 16.17
N GLY A 146 19.52 -9.18 16.76
CA GLY A 146 20.84 -9.47 16.18
C GLY A 146 21.24 -10.95 16.19
N THR A 147 20.57 -11.78 17.00
CA THR A 147 20.85 -13.22 17.04
C THR A 147 20.08 -13.98 15.96
N ILE A 148 18.84 -13.54 15.67
CA ILE A 148 17.94 -14.22 14.72
C ILE A 148 18.21 -13.77 13.28
N PHE A 149 18.55 -12.49 13.11
CA PHE A 149 18.81 -11.86 11.82
C PHE A 149 20.22 -11.29 11.91
N PHE A 150 21.08 -11.50 10.91
CA PHE A 150 22.46 -10.99 10.92
C PHE A 150 22.96 -10.52 9.54
N THR A 151 22.18 -10.73 8.48
CA THR A 151 22.62 -10.37 7.13
C THR A 151 22.09 -9.00 6.72
N SER A 152 23.00 -8.11 6.34
CA SER A 152 22.71 -6.82 5.73
C SER A 152 22.48 -6.90 4.22
N ALA A 153 22.85 -8.02 3.57
CA ALA A 153 22.93 -8.12 2.11
C ALA A 153 21.61 -7.80 1.38
N ASN A 154 20.46 -8.04 2.03
CA ASN A 154 19.13 -7.84 1.45
C ASN A 154 18.36 -6.67 2.08
N TYR A 155 19.05 -5.65 2.64
CA TYR A 155 18.39 -4.51 3.28
C TYR A 155 17.37 -3.81 2.35
N GLU A 156 17.59 -3.81 1.03
CA GLU A 156 16.69 -3.20 0.04
C GLU A 156 15.34 -3.93 -0.05
N TYR A 157 15.36 -5.25 -0.05
CA TYR A 157 14.15 -6.06 -0.07
C TYR A 157 13.29 -5.80 1.17
N TYR A 158 13.90 -5.77 2.35
CA TYR A 158 13.19 -5.51 3.60
C TYR A 158 12.70 -4.07 3.68
N LEU A 159 13.48 -3.11 3.20
CA LEU A 159 13.04 -1.72 3.08
C LEU A 159 11.79 -1.60 2.22
N GLU A 160 11.76 -2.25 1.06
CA GLU A 160 10.59 -2.25 0.18
C GLU A 160 9.38 -2.89 0.85
N ALA A 161 9.56 -4.02 1.54
CA ALA A 161 8.48 -4.65 2.30
C ALA A 161 7.89 -3.72 3.37
N VAL A 162 8.73 -3.00 4.12
CA VAL A 162 8.29 -2.03 5.13
C VAL A 162 7.58 -0.82 4.48
N GLN A 163 8.08 -0.33 3.35
CA GLN A 163 7.41 0.74 2.59
C GLN A 163 6.03 0.31 2.06
N ASN A 164 5.93 -0.92 1.54
CA ASN A 164 4.68 -1.45 1.00
C ASN A 164 3.64 -1.64 2.10
N THR A 165 4.03 -2.20 3.24
CA THR A 165 3.13 -2.35 4.40
C THR A 165 2.67 -0.99 4.92
N TYR A 166 3.54 0.02 5.00
CA TYR A 166 3.14 1.39 5.33
C TYR A 166 2.14 1.99 4.32
N ALA A 167 2.40 1.85 3.01
CA ALA A 167 1.51 2.34 1.96
C ALA A 167 0.11 1.71 2.06
N LEU A 168 0.02 0.41 2.33
CA LEU A 168 -1.24 -0.30 2.54
C LEU A 168 -1.99 0.20 3.79
N ARG A 169 -1.27 0.51 4.87
CA ARG A 169 -1.87 1.10 6.08
C ARG A 169 -2.43 2.50 5.81
N GLN A 170 -1.71 3.33 5.07
CA GLN A 170 -2.17 4.65 4.66
C GLN A 170 -3.41 4.57 3.76
N PHE A 171 -3.42 3.63 2.81
CA PHE A 171 -4.58 3.41 1.94
C PHE A 171 -5.82 2.98 2.75
N ASN A 172 -5.64 2.08 3.72
CA ASN A 172 -6.73 1.64 4.58
C ASN A 172 -7.29 2.80 5.43
N ALA A 173 -6.42 3.60 6.05
CA ALA A 173 -6.83 4.77 6.82
C ALA A 173 -7.64 5.77 5.97
N ASP A 174 -7.16 6.03 4.76
CA ASP A 174 -7.82 6.88 3.78
C ASP A 174 -9.18 6.34 3.33
N ALA A 175 -9.30 5.03 3.11
CA ALA A 175 -10.55 4.39 2.74
C ALA A 175 -11.59 4.46 3.87
N ILE A 176 -11.16 4.22 5.12
CA ILE A 176 -12.02 4.35 6.30
C ILE A 176 -12.52 5.80 6.43
N GLU A 177 -11.65 6.78 6.23
CA GLU A 177 -12.03 8.19 6.27
C GLU A 177 -13.03 8.55 5.17
N THR A 178 -12.83 8.06 3.96
CA THR A 178 -13.77 8.25 2.85
C THR A 178 -15.14 7.63 3.16
N VAL A 179 -15.17 6.44 3.77
CA VAL A 179 -16.43 5.81 4.23
C VAL A 179 -17.10 6.66 5.31
N ARG A 180 -16.32 7.19 6.26
CA ARG A 180 -16.82 8.08 7.31
C ARG A 180 -17.52 9.31 6.72
N LEU A 181 -16.87 9.99 5.78
CA LEU A 181 -17.42 11.16 5.08
C LEU A 181 -18.69 10.82 4.28
N ALA A 182 -18.74 9.62 3.67
CA ALA A 182 -19.91 9.16 2.94
C ALA A 182 -21.14 8.93 3.84
N CYS A 183 -20.93 8.68 5.14
CA CYS A 183 -22.01 8.51 6.11
C CYS A 183 -22.50 9.83 6.73
N GLU A 184 -21.79 10.95 6.54
CA GLU A 184 -22.17 12.25 7.11
C GLU A 184 -23.32 12.90 6.29
N PRO A 185 -24.34 13.49 6.95
CA PRO A 185 -25.43 14.16 6.26
C PRO A 185 -24.95 15.49 5.65
N GLY A 186 -25.13 15.64 4.34
CA GLY A 186 -24.74 16.86 3.60
C GLY A 186 -23.53 16.70 2.69
N THR A 187 -22.92 15.51 2.62
CA THR A 187 -21.80 15.23 1.72
C THR A 187 -22.24 15.23 0.26
N GLU A 188 -21.62 16.09 -0.55
CA GLU A 188 -21.86 16.13 -2.00
C GLU A 188 -21.07 15.02 -2.72
N VAL A 189 -21.76 14.27 -3.60
CA VAL A 189 -21.16 13.17 -4.37
C VAL A 189 -19.95 13.59 -5.22
N PRO A 190 -19.94 14.76 -5.89
CA PRO A 190 -18.78 15.20 -6.67
C PRO A 190 -17.51 15.40 -5.83
N ALA A 191 -17.63 15.97 -4.63
CA ALA A 191 -16.51 16.20 -3.73
C ALA A 191 -15.91 14.88 -3.22
N LEU A 192 -16.76 13.88 -2.95
CA LEU A 192 -16.32 12.54 -2.56
C LEU A 192 -15.57 11.84 -3.71
N ALA A 193 -16.08 11.95 -4.94
CA ALA A 193 -15.44 11.36 -6.12
C ALA A 193 -14.07 11.96 -6.40
N GLU A 194 -13.93 13.29 -6.28
CA GLU A 194 -12.64 13.98 -6.41
C GLU A 194 -11.63 13.49 -5.37
N ARG A 195 -12.05 13.33 -4.11
CA ARG A 195 -11.18 12.82 -3.04
C ARG A 195 -10.69 11.41 -3.31
N VAL A 196 -11.56 10.51 -3.76
CA VAL A 196 -11.18 9.14 -4.13
C VAL A 196 -10.21 9.13 -5.30
N GLN A 197 -10.43 9.97 -6.31
CA GLN A 197 -9.54 10.10 -7.46
C GLN A 197 -8.16 10.64 -7.04
N ALA A 198 -8.10 11.60 -6.13
CA ALA A 198 -6.86 12.12 -5.57
C ALA A 198 -6.10 11.05 -4.76
N GLN A 199 -6.81 10.25 -3.95
CA GLN A 199 -6.22 9.13 -3.23
C GLN A 199 -5.65 8.09 -4.21
N ALA A 200 -6.45 7.66 -5.19
CA ALA A 200 -6.05 6.66 -6.19
C ALA A 200 -4.81 7.10 -6.98
N SER A 201 -4.76 8.35 -7.45
CA SER A 201 -3.61 8.87 -8.19
C SER A 201 -2.33 8.94 -7.35
N ARG A 202 -2.43 9.32 -6.06
CA ARG A 202 -1.29 9.33 -5.12
C ARG A 202 -0.70 7.93 -4.93
N PHE A 203 -1.52 6.91 -4.74
CA PHE A 203 -1.04 5.53 -4.58
C PHE A 203 -0.57 4.91 -5.89
N ALA A 204 -1.18 5.27 -7.03
CA ALA A 204 -0.71 4.84 -8.35
C ALA A 204 0.71 5.35 -8.63
N ALA A 205 1.05 6.57 -8.21
CA ALA A 205 2.41 7.11 -8.32
C ALA A 205 3.44 6.32 -7.49
N LEU A 206 3.03 5.75 -6.35
CA LEU A 206 3.88 4.89 -5.51
C LEU A 206 4.05 3.48 -6.08
N ALA A 207 3.03 2.97 -6.80
CA ALA A 207 3.02 1.65 -7.42
C ALA A 207 3.66 1.61 -8.82
N ALA A 208 4.01 2.77 -9.40
CA ALA A 208 4.69 2.83 -10.68
C ALA A 208 5.96 1.95 -10.63
N PRO A 209 6.19 1.07 -11.64
CA PRO A 209 7.29 0.13 -11.61
C PRO A 209 8.61 0.90 -11.44
N ARG A 210 9.27 0.69 -10.31
CA ARG A 210 10.63 1.18 -10.10
C ARG A 210 11.48 0.49 -11.16
N LYS A 211 12.14 1.29 -12.00
CA LYS A 211 13.05 0.83 -13.06
C LYS A 211 14.20 0.04 -12.42
N GLY A 212 13.99 -1.25 -12.16
CA GLY A 212 14.96 -2.13 -11.52
C GLY A 212 14.67 -3.62 -11.69
N GLY A 213 13.57 -3.99 -12.34
CA GLY A 213 13.38 -5.34 -12.86
C GLY A 213 13.96 -5.45 -14.27
N LEU A 214 14.47 -6.62 -14.64
CA LEU A 214 14.82 -6.97 -16.02
C LEU A 214 13.58 -6.77 -16.90
N THR A 215 13.43 -5.58 -17.49
CA THR A 215 12.35 -5.33 -18.44
C THR A 215 12.67 -6.17 -19.66
N VAL A 216 11.91 -7.24 -19.90
CA VAL A 216 11.88 -7.87 -21.23
C VAL A 216 11.42 -6.79 -22.18
N ARG A 217 12.38 -6.19 -22.90
CA ARG A 217 12.10 -5.13 -23.87
C ARG A 217 11.32 -5.74 -25.02
N THR A 218 10.32 -5.00 -25.48
CA THR A 218 9.55 -5.46 -26.63
C THR A 218 10.46 -5.47 -27.86
N PRO A 219 10.28 -6.38 -28.83
CA PRO A 219 11.08 -6.39 -30.05
C PRO A 219 11.14 -5.03 -30.77
N ASN A 220 10.07 -4.23 -30.67
CA ASN A 220 10.02 -2.89 -31.25
C ASN A 220 10.91 -1.86 -30.52
N GLU A 221 11.10 -1.99 -29.21
CA GLU A 221 12.06 -1.16 -28.45
C GLU A 221 13.51 -1.52 -28.83
N LEU A 222 13.79 -2.79 -29.17
CA LEU A 222 15.11 -3.24 -29.60
C LEU A 222 15.44 -2.79 -31.03
N ILE A 223 14.46 -2.79 -31.93
CA ILE A 223 14.63 -2.40 -33.34
C ILE A 223 14.84 -0.88 -33.48
N GLY A 224 14.37 -0.09 -32.52
CA GLY A 224 14.49 1.38 -32.52
C GLY A 224 15.82 1.93 -31.99
N MET A 225 16.72 1.10 -31.47
CA MET A 225 18.04 1.53 -30.98
C MET A 225 19.07 1.46 -32.10
N THR A 226 19.82 2.54 -32.30
CA THR A 226 20.99 2.55 -33.17
C THR A 226 22.09 1.68 -32.55
N PHE A 227 22.83 0.95 -33.39
CA PHE A 227 23.82 -0.05 -32.97
C PHE A 227 24.86 0.49 -31.97
N ASP A 228 25.19 1.78 -32.04
CA ASP A 228 26.09 2.49 -31.12
C ASP A 228 25.56 2.61 -29.68
N ASP A 229 24.23 2.69 -29.48
CA ASP A 229 23.64 2.82 -28.13
C ASP A 229 23.63 1.48 -27.39
N THR A 230 23.64 0.37 -28.12
CA THR A 230 23.74 -0.97 -27.57
C THR A 230 25.13 -1.25 -26.98
N ASP A 231 26.21 -0.78 -27.62
CA ASP A 231 27.59 -1.03 -27.15
C ASP A 231 27.90 -0.31 -25.83
N ASN A 232 27.39 0.91 -25.64
CA ASN A 232 27.54 1.65 -24.39
C ASN A 232 26.84 0.97 -23.20
N TYR A 233 25.84 0.11 -23.45
CA TYR A 233 25.10 -0.57 -22.38
C TYR A 233 25.60 -1.99 -22.12
N PHE A 234 26.13 -2.68 -23.13
CA PHE A 234 26.72 -4.02 -22.98
C PHE A 234 28.20 -3.99 -22.56
N GLY A 235 28.94 -2.93 -22.85
CA GLY A 235 30.38 -2.82 -22.56
C GLY A 235 30.73 -2.67 -21.08
N ASP A 236 30.03 -1.79 -20.36
CA ASP A 236 30.46 -1.38 -19.01
C ASP A 236 30.12 -2.41 -17.91
N HIS A 237 29.12 -3.26 -18.13
CA HIS A 237 28.69 -4.21 -17.10
C HIS A 237 29.37 -5.59 -17.19
N TRP A 238 29.81 -6.02 -18.38
CA TRP A 238 30.43 -7.34 -18.57
C TRP A 238 31.95 -7.35 -18.31
N LEU A 239 32.64 -6.24 -18.57
CA LEU A 239 34.09 -6.13 -18.35
C LEU A 239 34.45 -5.93 -16.87
N ASN A 240 33.56 -5.37 -16.05
CA ASN A 240 33.85 -5.10 -14.64
C ASN A 240 33.55 -6.29 -13.70
N SER A 241 32.80 -7.31 -14.16
CA SER A 241 32.48 -8.51 -13.37
C SER A 241 33.47 -9.67 -13.56
N SER A 242 34.32 -9.62 -14.58
CA SER A 242 35.44 -10.54 -14.75
C SER A 242 36.70 -9.82 -14.32
N GLY A 243 37.19 -10.09 -13.11
CA GLY A 243 38.33 -9.42 -12.48
C GLY A 243 39.68 -9.56 -13.20
N TYR A 244 39.80 -9.05 -14.42
CA TYR A 244 41.06 -8.84 -15.12
C TYR A 244 41.34 -7.34 -15.17
N LYS A 245 41.88 -6.82 -14.07
CA LYS A 245 42.73 -5.63 -14.15
C LYS A 245 44.11 -6.09 -14.61
N THR A 246 44.54 -5.62 -15.77
CA THR A 246 45.97 -5.50 -16.11
C THR A 246 46.65 -4.51 -15.17
#